data_AF-A0A916I088-F1
#
_entry.id   AF-A0A916I088-F1
#
_cell.length_a   1.000
_cell.length_b   1.000
_cell.length_c   1.000
_cell.angle_alpha   90.00
_cell.angle_beta   90.00
_cell.angle_gamma   90.00
#
_symmetry.space_group_name_H-M   'P 1'
#
loop_
_entity.id
_entity.type
_entity.pdbx_description
1 polymer ?
#
loop_
_entity_poly.entity_id
_entity_poly.type
_entity_poly.pdbx_seq_one_letter_code
_entity_poly.pdbx_strand_id
1 'polypeptide(L)' 'MRIRDVRKTQGITQAELGSRIGLPQSEISRIECGHRTLSVPRLYSIAAALAVHPAALLDEPPSASPPERLAA' A
#
# COMPACT_ATOMS: atom_id res chain seq x y z
N MET A 1 2.22 0.23 5.84
CA MET A 1 1.71 0.44 4.47
C MET A 1 0.70 1.57 4.52
N ARG A 2 0.67 2.40 3.47
CA ARG A 2 -0.12 3.63 3.43
C ARG A 2 -1.50 3.48 2.76
N ILE A 3 -1.89 2.26 2.38
CA ILE A 3 -3.15 1.96 1.66
C ILE A 3 -4.37 2.51 2.39
N ARG A 4 -4.46 2.28 3.70
CA ARG A 4 -5.58 2.75 4.53
C ARG A 4 -5.70 4.26 4.50
N ASP A 5 -4.57 4.96 4.59
CA ASP A 5 -4.54 6.41 4.68
C ASP A 5 -4.96 7.02 3.34
N VAL A 6 -4.39 6.55 2.23
CA VAL A 6 -4.78 6.96 0.87
C VAL A 6 -6.25 6.67 0.59
N ARG A 7 -6.76 5.50 1.01
CA ARG A 7 -8.19 5.18 0.88
C ARG A 7 -9.06 6.18 1.64
N LYS A 8 -8.70 6.50 2.88
CA LYS A 8 -9.45 7.43 3.74
C LYS A 8 -9.42 8.86 3.21
N THR A 9 -8.31 9.34 2.65
CA THR A 9 -8.25 10.69 2.05
C THR A 9 -9.14 10.82 0.82
N GLN A 10 -9.41 9.72 0.12
CA GLN A 10 -10.38 9.67 -0.98
C GLN A 10 -11.83 9.45 -0.53
N GLY A 11 -12.08 9.28 0.77
CA GLY A 11 -13.44 9.14 1.30
C GLY A 11 -14.15 7.83 0.97
N ILE A 12 -13.43 6.82 0.46
CA ILE A 12 -14.03 5.53 0.10
C ILE A 12 -13.85 4.48 1.20
N THR A 13 -14.76 3.53 1.29
CA THR A 13 -14.76 2.39 2.22
C THR A 13 -13.87 1.24 1.72
N GLN A 14 -13.55 0.29 2.61
CA GLN A 14 -12.82 -0.93 2.23
C GLN A 14 -13.64 -1.80 1.25
N ALA A 15 -14.96 -1.79 1.37
CA ALA A 15 -15.85 -2.52 0.46
C ALA A 15 -15.78 -1.93 -0.95
N GLU A 16 -15.84 -0.59 -1.07
CA GLU A 16 -15.72 0.09 -2.37
C GLU A 16 -14.35 -0.14 -3.01
N LEU A 17 -13.26 -0.08 -2.23
CA LEU A 17 -11.93 -0.44 -2.75
C LEU A 17 -11.90 -1.90 -3.22
N GLY A 18 -12.46 -2.82 -2.44
CA GLY A 18 -12.59 -4.22 -2.80
C GLY A 18 -13.35 -4.43 -4.12
N SER A 19 -14.51 -3.78 -4.27
CA SER A 19 -15.31 -3.82 -5.49
C SER A 19 -14.54 -3.33 -6.72
N ARG A 20 -13.70 -2.28 -6.59
CA ARG A 20 -12.89 -1.77 -7.71
C ARG A 20 -11.85 -2.77 -8.23
N ILE A 21 -11.38 -3.70 -7.39
CA ILE A 21 -10.32 -4.66 -7.74
C ILE A 21 -10.76 -6.12 -7.63
N GLY A 22 -12.07 -6.38 -7.53
CA GLY A 22 -12.64 -7.72 -7.49
C GLY A 22 -12.29 -8.51 -6.22
N LEU A 23 -12.20 -7.85 -5.07
CA LEU A 23 -11.87 -8.47 -3.78
C LEU A 23 -12.96 -8.26 -2.74
N PRO A 24 -13.14 -9.25 -1.83
CA PRO A 24 -14.02 -9.06 -0.69
C PRO A 24 -13.42 -8.01 0.26
N GLN A 25 -14.28 -7.25 0.93
CA GLN A 25 -13.89 -6.25 1.94
C GLN A 25 -12.96 -6.85 3.02
N SER A 26 -13.17 -8.12 3.40
CA SER A 26 -12.35 -8.81 4.40
C SER A 26 -10.90 -8.98 3.96
N GLU A 27 -10.64 -9.19 2.67
CA GLU A 27 -9.27 -9.23 2.12
C GLU A 27 -8.62 -7.84 2.17
N ILE A 28 -9.37 -6.77 1.87
CA ILE A 28 -8.86 -5.40 2.00
C ILE A 28 -8.49 -5.10 3.45
N SER A 29 -9.32 -5.51 4.40
CA SER A 29 -9.04 -5.36 5.84
C SER A 29 -7.75 -6.08 6.24
N ARG A 30 -7.55 -7.33 5.82
CA ARG A 30 -6.31 -8.09 6.10
C ARG A 30 -5.07 -7.42 5.52
N ILE A 31 -5.17 -6.89 4.31
CA ILE A 31 -4.08 -6.14 3.64
C ILE A 31 -3.76 -4.88 4.44
N GLU A 32 -4.76 -4.06 4.78
CA GLU A 32 -4.55 -2.81 5.53
C GLU A 32 -4.02 -3.02 6.94
N CYS A 33 -4.33 -4.16 7.57
CA CYS A 33 -3.84 -4.50 8.89
C CYS A 33 -2.48 -5.23 8.87
N GLY A 34 -1.84 -5.40 7.71
CA GLY A 34 -0.53 -6.07 7.61
C GLY A 34 -0.55 -7.58 7.89
N HIS A 35 -1.73 -8.20 7.93
CA HIS A 35 -1.88 -9.63 8.23
C HIS A 35 -1.62 -10.52 7.00
N ARG A 36 -1.25 -9.93 5.85
CA ARG A 36 -0.96 -10.66 4.60
C ARG A 36 0.16 -9.98 3.82
N THR A 37 1.12 -10.78 3.34
CA THR A 37 2.12 -10.33 2.37
C THR A 37 1.45 -9.92 1.07
N LEU A 38 1.57 -8.65 0.70
CA LEU A 38 1.01 -8.11 -0.53
C LEU A 38 1.91 -8.47 -1.72
N SER A 39 1.35 -9.16 -2.72
CA SER A 39 2.10 -9.43 -3.95
C SER A 39 2.24 -8.17 -4.81
N VAL A 40 3.32 -8.10 -5.61
CA VAL A 40 3.56 -6.96 -6.52
C VAL A 40 2.38 -6.72 -7.47
N PRO A 41 1.79 -7.73 -8.15
CA PRO A 41 0.61 -7.48 -8.98
C PRO A 41 -0.56 -6.86 -8.20
N ARG A 42 -0.76 -7.29 -6.95
CA ARG A 42 -1.83 -6.77 -6.09
C ARG A 42 -1.58 -5.33 -5.68
N LEU A 43 -0.32 -4.97 -5.41
CA LEU A 43 0.09 -3.60 -5.17
C LEU A 43 -0.29 -2.70 -6.35
N TYR A 44 0.01 -3.12 -7.58
CA TYR A 44 -0.37 -2.37 -8.79
C TYR A 44 -1.88 -2.24 -8.96
N SER A 45 -2.66 -3.30 -8.71
CA SER A 45 -4.12 -3.23 -8.78
C SER A 45 -4.70 -2.22 -7.77
N ILE A 46 -4.20 -2.22 -6.53
CA ILE A 46 -4.63 -1.28 -5.49
C ILE A 46 -4.22 0.16 -5.86
N ALA A 47 -3.00 0.36 -6.34
CA ALA A 47 -2.50 1.66 -6.77
C ALA A 47 -3.35 2.24 -7.91
N ALA A 48 -3.69 1.42 -8.90
CA ALA A 48 -4.56 1.80 -10.01
C ALA A 48 -5.98 2.17 -9.51
N ALA A 49 -6.56 1.37 -8.62
CA ALA A 49 -7.90 1.63 -8.07
C ALA A 49 -7.97 2.87 -7.17
N LEU A 50 -6.85 3.29 -6.61
CA LEU A 50 -6.67 4.52 -5.85
C LEU A 50 -6.08 5.66 -6.70
N ALA A 51 -5.84 5.47 -8.00
CA ALA A 51 -5.25 6.48 -8.88
C ALA A 51 -3.96 7.13 -8.32
N VAL A 52 -3.08 6.33 -7.71
CA VAL A 52 -1.78 6.78 -7.17
C VAL A 52 -0.65 5.94 -7.74
N HIS A 53 0.58 6.47 -7.69
CA HIS A 53 1.77 5.69 -7.98
C HIS A 53 1.97 4.60 -6.90
N PRO A 54 2.38 3.36 -7.23
CA PRO A 54 2.55 2.27 -6.26
C PRO A 54 3.46 2.62 -5.07
N ALA A 55 4.51 3.42 -5.32
CA ALA A 55 5.42 3.89 -4.26
C ALA A 55 4.70 4.67 -3.16
N ALA A 56 3.60 5.37 -3.47
CA ALA A 56 2.83 6.11 -2.47
C ALA A 56 2.11 5.20 -1.46
N LEU A 57 1.99 3.90 -1.75
CA LEU A 57 1.37 2.90 -0.87
C LEU A 57 2.38 2.21 0.06
N LEU A 58 3.67 2.36 -0.23
CA LEU A 58 4.75 1.78 0.55
C LEU A 58 5.13 2.72 1.71
N ASP A 59 5.61 2.14 2.79
CA ASP A 59 6.23 2.94 3.86
C ASP A 59 7.61 3.39 3.38
N GLU A 60 8.02 4.59 3.77
CA GLU A 60 9.41 5.01 3.61
C GLU A 60 10.27 4.00 4.37
N PRO A 61 11.29 3.37 3.75
CA PRO A 61 12.26 2.63 4.53
C PRO A 61 12.85 3.58 5.57
N PRO A 62 13.12 3.12 6.82
CA PRO A 62 13.85 3.94 7.76
C PRO A 62 15.11 4.42 7.04
N SER A 63 15.35 5.74 7.05
CA SER A 63 16.47 6.38 6.36
C SER A 63 17.75 5.63 6.74
N ALA A 64 18.16 4.69 5.90
CA ALA A 64 19.47 4.09 6.00
C ALA A 64 20.41 5.17 5.53
N SER A 65 21.00 5.91 6.47
CA SER A 65 22.26 6.59 6.22
C SER A 65 23.13 5.59 5.46
N PRO A 66 23.64 5.92 4.26
CA PRO A 66 24.58 5.04 3.57
C PRO A 66 25.69 4.68 4.56
N PRO A 67 26.16 3.42 4.64
CA PRO A 67 27.33 3.11 5.44
C PRO A 67 28.42 4.09 5.00
N GLU A 68 28.85 4.91 5.95
CA GLU A 68 29.88 5.91 5.80
C GLU A 68 31.05 5.21 5.10
N ARG A 69 31.26 5.52 3.81
CA ARG A 69 32.29 4.84 3.03
C ARG A 69 33.61 5.15 3.72
N LEU A 70 34.27 4.08 4.17
CA LEU A 70 35.58 4.06 4.81
C LEU A 70 36.45 5.18 4.24
N ALA A 71 36.73 6.18 5.09
CA ALA A 71 37.68 7.23 4.80
C ALA A 71 38.97 6.58 4.29
N ALA A 72 39.38 6.99 3.09
CA ALA A 72 40.62 6.59 2.44
C ALA A 72 41.84 7.06 3.24
#